data_AF-A0A660VFI0-F1
#
_entry.id   AF-A0A660VFI0-F1
#
_cell.length_a   1.000
_cell.length_b   1.000
_cell.length_c   1.000
_cell.angle_alpha   90.00
_cell.angle_beta   90.00
_cell.angle_gamma   90.00
#
_symmetry.space_group_name_H-M   'P 1'
#
loop_
_entity.id
_entity.type
_entity.pdbx_description
1 polymer ?
#
loop_
_entity_poly.entity_id
_entity_poly.type
_entity_poly.pdbx_seq_one_letter_code
_entity_poly.pdbx_strand_id
1 'polypeptide(L)'
;MEPPEEIREHLLQLGRLIEQVLSRTEAIREILRQIEEKGYHVSLGFVTMILPVRRREGAGGPLRFELNDWDRKFLRRIGIDFNEERSDADD
;
A
#
# COMPACT_ATOMS: atom_id res chain seq x y z
N MET A 1 -3.50 -12.28 -10.56
CA MET A 1 -4.75 -13.07 -10.46
C MET A 1 -5.56 -12.43 -9.37
N GLU A 2 -6.85 -12.16 -9.61
CA GLU A 2 -7.70 -11.58 -8.57
C GLU A 2 -7.92 -12.61 -7.44
N PRO A 3 -7.71 -12.23 -6.18
CA PRO A 3 -7.94 -13.12 -5.05
C PRO A 3 -9.44 -13.43 -4.86
N PRO A 4 -9.78 -14.61 -4.31
CA PRO A 4 -11.16 -14.96 -3.97
C PRO A 4 -11.81 -13.92 -3.04
N GLU A 5 -13.14 -13.80 -3.10
CA GLU A 5 -13.91 -12.80 -2.34
C GLU A 5 -13.65 -12.86 -0.84
N GLU A 6 -13.62 -14.07 -0.27
CA GLU A 6 -13.30 -14.28 1.15
C GLU A 6 -11.95 -13.66 1.53
N ILE A 7 -10.93 -13.81 0.69
CA ILE A 7 -9.60 -13.23 0.94
C ILE A 7 -9.66 -11.70 0.87
N ARG A 8 -10.45 -11.14 -0.07
CA ARG A 8 -10.65 -9.69 -0.16
C ARG A 8 -11.30 -9.13 1.11
N GLU A 9 -12.28 -9.82 1.68
CA GLU A 9 -12.92 -9.41 2.94
C GLU A 9 -11.94 -9.42 4.12
N HIS A 10 -11.12 -10.46 4.25
CA HIS A 10 -10.09 -10.52 5.28
C HIS A 10 -9.06 -9.39 5.13
N LEU A 11 -8.68 -9.03 3.90
CA LEU A 11 -7.81 -7.88 3.65
C LEU A 11 -8.45 -6.56 4.08
N LEU A 12 -9.73 -6.36 3.79
CA LEU A 12 -10.45 -5.14 4.20
C LEU A 12 -10.52 -5.04 5.73
N GLN A 13 -10.77 -6.14 6.42
CA GLN A 13 -10.76 -6.20 7.88
C GLN A 13 -9.36 -5.87 8.44
N LEU A 14 -8.31 -6.45 7.86
CA LEU A 14 -6.93 -6.16 8.22
C LEU A 14 -6.57 -4.68 8.02
N GLY A 15 -6.95 -4.11 6.86
CA GLY A 15 -6.76 -2.69 6.56
C GLY A 15 -7.39 -1.79 7.62
N ARG A 16 -8.64 -2.04 7.99
CA ARG A 16 -9.34 -1.29 9.06
C ARG A 16 -8.65 -1.40 10.41
N LEU A 17 -8.16 -2.59 10.77
CA LEU A 17 -7.42 -2.78 12.02
C LEU A 17 -6.11 -2.00 12.03
N ILE A 18 -5.40 -1.96 10.90
CA ILE A 18 -4.15 -1.22 10.78
C ILE A 18 -4.41 0.29 10.81
N GLU A 19 -5.43 0.79 10.11
CA GLU A 19 -5.86 2.18 10.21
C GLU A 19 -6.17 2.57 11.66
N GLN A 20 -6.86 1.70 12.41
CA GLN A 20 -7.12 1.91 13.83
C GLN A 20 -5.83 1.99 14.65
N VAL A 21 -4.86 1.11 14.41
CA VAL A 21 -3.56 1.14 15.11
C VAL A 21 -2.80 2.43 14.79
N LEU A 22 -2.69 2.79 13.50
CA LEU A 22 -2.01 4.01 13.06
C LEU A 22 -2.68 5.25 13.67
N SER A 23 -4.00 5.30 13.65
CA SER A 23 -4.78 6.42 14.19
C SER A 23 -4.66 6.56 15.71
N ARG A 24 -4.37 5.49 16.46
CA ARG A 24 -4.31 5.50 17.94
C ARG A 24 -2.90 5.61 18.49
N THR A 25 -1.88 5.52 17.65
CA THR A 25 -0.49 5.53 18.10
C THR A 25 0.02 6.96 18.26
N GLU A 26 0.22 7.40 19.50
CA GLU A 26 0.62 8.79 19.81
C GLU A 26 1.96 9.17 19.16
N ALA A 27 2.92 8.23 19.13
CA ALA A 27 4.21 8.45 18.47
C ALA A 27 4.07 8.77 16.96
N ILE A 28 3.10 8.14 16.28
CA ILE A 28 2.83 8.41 14.86
C ILE A 28 2.19 9.79 14.71
N ARG A 29 1.20 10.11 15.54
CA ARG A 29 0.54 11.42 15.53
C ARG A 29 1.52 12.57 15.76
N GLU A 30 2.43 12.41 16.71
CA GLU A 30 3.43 13.44 17.02
C GLU A 30 4.36 13.69 15.82
N ILE A 31 4.81 12.64 15.13
CA ILE A 31 5.63 12.79 13.93
C ILE A 31 4.83 13.49 12.81
N LEU A 32 3.59 13.08 12.57
CA LEU A 32 2.73 13.71 11.55
C LEU A 32 2.52 15.20 11.86
N ARG A 33 2.25 15.54 13.12
CA ARG A 33 2.11 16.92 13.60
C ARG A 33 3.36 17.74 13.35
N GLN A 34 4.54 17.21 13.68
CA GLN A 34 5.82 17.88 13.44
C GLN A 34 6.11 18.12 11.94
N ILE A 35 5.57 17.26 11.05
CA ILE A 35 5.69 17.44 9.60
C ILE A 35 4.69 18.50 9.11
N GLU A 36 3.46 18.51 9.63
CA GLU A 36 2.45 19.53 9.34
C GLU A 36 2.87 20.93 9.79
N GLU A 37 3.51 21.05 10.96
CA GLU A 37 4.09 22.31 11.45
C GLU A 37 5.14 22.89 10.49
N LYS A 38 5.76 22.05 9.65
CA LYS A 38 6.71 22.47 8.61
C LYS A 38 6.03 22.80 7.27
N GLY A 39 4.70 22.77 7.21
CA GLY A 39 3.91 23.09 6.01
C GLY A 39 3.71 21.91 5.06
N TYR A 40 3.94 20.67 5.49
CA TYR A 40 3.77 19.47 4.67
C TYR A 40 2.65 18.59 5.21
N HIS A 41 1.77 18.09 4.33
CA HIS A 41 0.76 17.09 4.70
C HIS A 41 1.23 15.69 4.31
N VAL A 42 1.05 14.71 5.20
CA VAL A 42 1.42 13.32 4.97
C VAL A 42 0.18 12.45 5.02
N SER A 43 -0.12 11.79 3.90
CA SER A 43 -1.11 10.73 3.84
C SER A 43 -0.44 9.38 4.02
N LEU A 44 -0.85 8.62 5.03
CA LEU A 44 -0.36 7.26 5.27
C LEU A 44 -1.24 6.25 4.54
N GLY A 45 -0.65 5.52 3.60
CA GLY A 45 -1.31 4.39 2.92
C GLY A 45 -0.76 3.06 3.41
N PHE A 46 -1.63 2.06 3.54
CA PHE A 46 -1.24 0.68 3.79
C PHE A 46 -1.54 -0.17 2.55
N VAL A 47 -0.53 -0.87 2.04
CA VAL A 47 -0.67 -1.78 0.90
C VAL A 47 -0.36 -3.19 1.36
N THR A 48 -1.28 -4.12 1.11
CA THR A 48 -1.05 -5.56 1.35
C THR A 48 -0.92 -6.29 0.01
N MET A 49 0.11 -7.12 -0.13
CA MET A 49 0.23 -8.03 -1.27
C MET A 49 -0.19 -9.44 -0.88
N ILE A 50 -0.92 -10.11 -1.77
CA ILE A 50 -1.27 -11.52 -1.63
C ILE A 50 -0.41 -12.33 -2.58
N LEU A 51 0.37 -13.27 -2.02
CA LEU A 51 1.13 -14.25 -2.78
C LEU A 51 0.58 -15.65 -2.48
N PRO A 52 0.30 -16.48 -3.52
CA PRO A 52 -0.11 -17.86 -3.30
C PRO A 52 1.01 -18.63 -2.59
N VAL A 53 0.64 -19.47 -1.61
CA VAL A 53 1.58 -20.20 -0.73
C VAL A 53 2.62 -21.01 -1.51
N ARG A 54 2.27 -21.53 -2.69
CA ARG A 54 3.20 -22.28 -3.57
C ARG A 54 4.36 -21.45 -4.15
N ARG A 55 4.30 -20.11 -4.09
CA ARG A 55 5.40 -19.20 -4.48
C ARG A 55 6.29 -18.78 -3.30
N ARG A 56 6.01 -19.27 -2.08
CA ARG A 56 6.74 -18.84 -0.87
C ARG A 56 8.17 -19.41 -0.79
N GLU A 57 8.45 -20.52 -1.47
CA GLU A 57 9.77 -21.18 -1.46
C GLU A 57 10.90 -20.39 -2.18
N GLY A 58 10.58 -19.29 -2.87
CA GLY A 58 11.58 -18.40 -3.51
C GLY A 58 11.64 -16.98 -2.94
N ALA A 59 10.84 -16.64 -1.92
CA ALA A 59 10.61 -15.27 -1.47
C ALA A 59 11.64 -14.77 -0.42
N GLY A 60 12.89 -15.22 -0.52
CA GLY A 60 13.99 -14.79 0.38
C GLY A 60 14.67 -13.48 -0.04
N GLY A 61 14.27 -12.89 -1.17
CA GLY A 61 14.78 -11.60 -1.64
C GLY A 61 14.05 -10.41 -1.01
N PRO A 62 14.58 -9.18 -1.13
CA PRO A 62 13.85 -7.97 -0.77
C PRO A 62 12.49 -7.97 -1.47
N LEU A 63 11.44 -7.56 -0.74
CA LEU A 63 10.08 -7.43 -1.27
C LEU A 63 10.13 -6.52 -2.50
N ARG A 64 10.00 -7.13 -3.70
CA ARG A 64 9.80 -6.39 -4.95
C ARG A 64 8.31 -6.14 -5.10
N PHE A 65 7.93 -4.87 -5.13
CA PHE A 65 6.55 -4.44 -5.40
C PHE A 65 6.28 -4.60 -6.90
N GLU A 66 6.00 -5.83 -7.34
CA GLU A 66 5.48 -6.07 -8.69
C GLU A 66 3.96 -5.90 -8.66
N LEU A 67 3.51 -4.65 -8.81
CA LEU A 67 2.09 -4.34 -8.94
C LEU A 67 1.55 -4.91 -10.25
N ASN A 68 0.67 -5.91 -10.16
CA ASN A 68 -0.03 -6.44 -11.32
C ASN A 68 -1.20 -5.51 -11.72
N ASP A 69 -1.82 -5.76 -12.87
CA ASP A 69 -2.90 -4.91 -13.40
C ASP A 69 -4.08 -4.75 -12.44
N TRP A 70 -4.38 -5.78 -11.65
CA TRP A 70 -5.43 -5.71 -10.63
C TRP A 70 -5.00 -4.83 -9.46
N ASP A 71 -3.77 -4.98 -8.96
CA ASP A 71 -3.23 -4.12 -7.88
C ASP A 71 -3.26 -2.64 -8.31
N ARG A 72 -2.81 -2.35 -9.54
CA ARG A 72 -2.83 -1.00 -10.12
C ARG A 72 -4.25 -0.44 -10.22
N LYS A 73 -5.19 -1.24 -10.71
CA LYS A 73 -6.60 -0.84 -10.83
C LYS A 73 -7.25 -0.61 -9.46
N PHE A 74 -6.92 -1.45 -8.48
CA PHE A 74 -7.39 -1.30 -7.10
C PHE A 74 -6.83 -0.02 -6.46
N LEU A 75 -5.52 0.20 -6.57
CA LEU A 75 -4.84 1.38 -6.01
C LEU A 75 -5.39 2.68 -6.61
N ARG A 76 -5.59 2.73 -7.93
CA ARG A 76 -6.27 3.88 -8.58
C ARG A 76 -7.68 4.11 -8.06
N ARG A 77 -8.45 3.03 -7.82
CA ARG A 77 -9.82 3.14 -7.30
C ARG A 77 -9.88 3.73 -5.89
N ILE A 78 -8.83 3.58 -5.09
CA ILE A 78 -8.71 4.18 -3.76
C ILE A 78 -7.91 5.50 -3.77
N GLY A 79 -7.66 6.08 -4.94
CA GLY A 79 -7.02 7.39 -5.11
C GLY A 79 -5.49 7.38 -5.07
N ILE A 80 -4.86 6.20 -5.08
CA ILE A 80 -3.41 6.05 -5.17
C ILE A 80 -3.04 5.83 -6.63
N ASP A 81 -2.56 6.88 -7.30
CA ASP A 81 -1.98 6.76 -8.63
C ASP A 81 -0.47 6.77 -8.55
N PHE A 82 0.15 5.72 -9.07
CA PHE A 82 1.58 5.73 -9.32
C PHE A 82 1.70 6.37 -10.70
N ASN A 83 2.03 7.66 -10.75
CA ASN A 83 2.55 8.27 -11.97
C ASN A 83 3.76 7.44 -12.36
N GLU A 84 3.58 6.45 -13.22
CA GLU A 84 4.66 5.96 -14.05
C GLU A 84 5.02 7.14 -14.93
N GLU A 85 5.96 7.96 -14.46
CA GLU A 85 6.76 8.76 -15.36
C GLU A 85 7.32 7.77 -16.39
N ARG A 86 6.67 7.73 -17.55
CA ARG A 86 7.38 7.45 -18.78
C ARG A 86 8.53 8.44 -18.77
N SER A 87 9.73 7.96 -18.44
CA SER A 87 10.94 8.49 -19.04
C SER A 87 10.81 8.24 -20.55
N ASP A 88 10.00 9.06 -21.19
CA ASP A 88 10.27 9.46 -22.57
C ASP A 88 11.49 10.37 -22.44
N ALA A 89 12.66 9.73 -22.34
CA ALA A 89 13.90 10.39 -22.67
C ALA A 89 13.80 10.63 -24.18
N ASP A 90 13.37 11.84 -24.51
CA ASP A 90 13.48 12.42 -25.85
C ASP A 90 14.93 12.25 -26.34
N ASP A 91 15.05 11.66 -27.52
CA ASP A 91 16.22 11.76 -28.41
C ASP A 91 15.81 12.62 -29.62
#